data_AF-A0AAJ0XBD5-F1
#
_entry.id   AF-A0AAJ0XBD5-F1
#
_cell.length_a   1.000
_cell.length_b   1.000
_cell.length_c   1.000
_cell.angle_alpha   90.00
_cell.angle_beta   90.00
_cell.angle_gamma   90.00
#
_symmetry.space_group_name_H-M   'P 1'
#
loop_
_entity.id
_entity.type
_entity.pdbx_description
1 polymer ?
#
loop_
_entity_poly.entity_id
_entity_poly.type
_entity_poly.pdbx_seq_one_letter_code
_entity_poly.pdbx_strand_id
1 'polypeptide(L)'
;MESTRVGGIIMEDYTAAARRHWADAQLLDREQRRQNADHHYGFAAECALKSALQAMGYFREEAHRKHINVLWNRMQATAFQHRFPGLVGLLAGSNRFDDWDVEQRYHGDGAVTEEAIKVHRDCAHRLLRAVGLFRG
;
A
#
# COMPACT_ATOMS: atom_id res chain seq x y z
N MET A 1 -19.06 -10.45 0.74
CA MET A 1 -18.98 -9.00 1.00
C MET A 1 -19.07 -8.33 -0.35
N GLU A 2 -20.22 -7.75 -0.63
CA GLU A 2 -20.67 -7.33 -1.96
C GLU A 2 -20.15 -5.92 -2.24
N SER A 3 -19.45 -5.75 -3.36
CA SER A 3 -19.00 -4.44 -3.83
C SER A 3 -20.22 -3.55 -4.07
N THR A 4 -20.33 -2.46 -3.32
CA THR A 4 -21.45 -1.53 -3.42
C THR A 4 -21.42 -0.86 -4.79
N ARG A 5 -22.35 -1.26 -5.67
CA ARG A 5 -22.59 -0.59 -6.95
C ARG A 5 -23.53 0.60 -6.73
N VAL A 6 -23.08 1.80 -7.07
CA VAL A 6 -23.96 2.94 -7.35
C VAL A 6 -23.70 3.35 -8.80
N GLY A 7 -24.70 3.22 -9.67
CA GLY A 7 -24.68 3.81 -11.02
C GLY A 7 -23.70 3.18 -12.03
N GLY A 8 -23.38 1.89 -11.94
CA GLY A 8 -22.55 1.21 -12.96
C GLY A 8 -21.05 1.50 -12.90
N ILE A 9 -20.61 2.30 -11.93
CA ILE A 9 -19.18 2.54 -11.65
C ILE A 9 -18.77 1.54 -10.55
N ILE A 10 -17.79 0.68 -10.85
CA ILE A 10 -17.16 -0.18 -9.85
C ILE A 10 -16.31 0.72 -8.96
N MET A 11 -16.79 1.03 -7.76
CA MET A 11 -15.99 1.73 -6.76
C MET A 11 -14.83 0.83 -6.32
N GLU A 12 -13.61 1.37 -6.33
CA GLU A 12 -12.42 0.62 -5.96
C GLU A 12 -12.47 0.19 -4.48
N ASP A 13 -12.49 -1.12 -4.23
CA ASP A 13 -12.37 -1.68 -2.89
C ASP A 13 -10.89 -1.84 -2.50
N TYR A 14 -10.29 -0.74 -2.05
CA TYR A 14 -8.90 -0.73 -1.61
C TYR A 14 -8.65 -1.58 -0.36
N THR A 15 -9.67 -1.79 0.47
CA THR A 15 -9.57 -2.68 1.63
C THR A 15 -9.36 -4.12 1.19
N ALA A 16 -10.19 -4.63 0.27
CA ALA A 16 -10.05 -5.98 -0.25
C ALA A 16 -8.79 -6.13 -1.11
N ALA A 17 -8.45 -5.12 -1.91
CA ALA A 17 -7.23 -5.13 -2.72
C ALA A 17 -5.97 -5.19 -1.86
N ALA A 18 -5.87 -4.37 -0.80
CA ALA A 18 -4.72 -4.39 0.11
C ALA A 18 -4.48 -5.77 0.73
N ARG A 19 -5.56 -6.47 1.14
CA ARG A 19 -5.48 -7.83 1.69
C ARG A 19 -5.00 -8.85 0.66
N ARG A 20 -5.54 -8.82 -0.57
CA ARG A 20 -5.12 -9.72 -1.65
C ARG A 20 -3.65 -9.51 -2.00
N HIS A 21 -3.25 -8.26 -2.23
CA HIS A 21 -1.85 -7.95 -2.54
C HIS A 21 -0.91 -8.39 -1.43
N TRP A 22 -1.25 -8.20 -0.15
CA TRP A 22 -0.44 -8.69 0.95
C TRP A 22 -0.33 -10.22 0.99
N ALA A 23 -1.43 -10.94 0.75
CA ALA A 23 -1.43 -12.41 0.71
C ALA A 23 -0.58 -12.93 -0.46
N ASP A 24 -0.73 -12.34 -1.65
CA ASP A 24 0.04 -12.67 -2.84
C ASP A 24 1.53 -12.36 -2.64
N ALA A 25 1.87 -11.22 -2.04
CA ALA A 25 3.24 -10.86 -1.72
C ALA A 25 3.91 -11.92 -0.84
N GLN A 26 3.24 -12.34 0.23
CA GLN A 26 3.76 -13.37 1.13
C GLN A 26 3.92 -14.73 0.44
N LEU A 27 3.00 -15.11 -0.44
CA LEU A 27 3.12 -16.34 -1.22
C LEU A 27 4.35 -16.28 -2.14
N LEU A 28 4.51 -15.19 -2.88
CA LEU A 28 5.62 -14.98 -3.80
C LEU A 28 6.97 -14.90 -3.06
N ASP A 29 7.02 -14.25 -1.90
CA ASP A 29 8.22 -14.13 -1.06
C ASP A 29 8.68 -15.52 -0.59
N ARG A 30 7.75 -16.39 -0.16
CA ARG A 30 8.05 -17.79 0.21
C ARG A 30 8.59 -18.61 -0.95
N GLU A 31 8.06 -18.39 -2.15
CA GLU A 31 8.51 -19.04 -3.39
C GLU A 31 9.75 -18.35 -4.01
N GLN A 32 10.40 -17.43 -3.28
CA GLN A 32 11.59 -16.71 -3.72
C GLN A 32 11.40 -15.89 -5.01
N ARG A 33 10.15 -15.55 -5.36
CA ARG A 33 9.77 -14.68 -6.48
C ARG A 33 9.87 -13.20 -6.07
N ARG A 34 11.07 -12.80 -5.65
CA ARG A 34 11.34 -11.53 -4.92
C ARG A 34 10.80 -10.28 -5.61
N GLN A 35 11.06 -10.11 -6.90
CA GLN A 35 10.65 -8.91 -7.64
C GLN A 35 9.12 -8.77 -7.66
N ASN A 36 8.42 -9.88 -7.90
CA ASN A 36 6.96 -9.89 -7.90
C ASN A 36 6.42 -9.67 -6.48
N ALA A 37 7.02 -10.31 -5.47
CA ALA A 37 6.63 -10.12 -4.08
C ALA A 37 6.73 -8.65 -3.66
N ASP A 38 7.83 -7.98 -4.03
CA ASP A 38 8.06 -6.57 -3.76
C ASP A 38 7.02 -5.65 -4.39
N HIS A 39 6.63 -5.91 -5.64
CA HIS A 39 5.52 -5.20 -6.27
C HIS A 39 4.21 -5.35 -5.50
N HIS A 40 3.90 -6.57 -5.06
CA HIS A 40 2.70 -6.81 -4.29
C HIS A 40 2.75 -6.16 -2.89
N TYR A 41 3.93 -6.05 -2.25
CA TYR A 41 4.07 -5.27 -1.02
C TYR A 41 3.82 -3.77 -1.24
N GLY A 42 4.34 -3.20 -2.34
CA GLY A 42 4.05 -1.83 -2.73
C GLY A 42 2.56 -1.57 -2.98
N PHE A 43 1.88 -2.45 -3.72
CA PHE A 43 0.44 -2.33 -3.94
C PHE A 43 -0.38 -2.50 -2.65
N ALA A 44 0.04 -3.39 -1.75
CA ALA A 44 -0.60 -3.55 -0.45
C ALA A 44 -0.51 -2.27 0.39
N ALA A 45 0.68 -1.65 0.43
CA ALA A 45 0.91 -0.37 1.11
C ALA A 45 0.10 0.78 0.49
N GLU A 46 0.10 0.87 -0.85
CA GLU A 46 -0.70 1.85 -1.59
C GLU A 46 -2.18 1.73 -1.26
N CYS A 47 -2.74 0.52 -1.38
CA CYS A 47 -4.14 0.25 -1.11
C CYS A 47 -4.50 0.50 0.36
N ALA A 48 -3.61 0.21 1.31
CA ALA A 48 -3.81 0.54 2.71
C ALA A 48 -4.00 2.06 2.91
N LEU A 49 -3.11 2.90 2.35
CA LEU A 49 -3.24 4.36 2.45
C LEU A 49 -4.48 4.89 1.71
N LYS A 50 -4.78 4.36 0.52
CA LYS A 50 -5.98 4.73 -0.23
C LYS A 50 -7.27 4.38 0.50
N SER A 51 -7.31 3.23 1.18
CA SER A 51 -8.45 2.85 2.03
C SER A 51 -8.65 3.81 3.21
N ALA A 52 -7.57 4.31 3.80
CA ALA A 52 -7.65 5.32 4.86
C ALA A 52 -8.17 6.66 4.32
N LEU A 53 -7.73 7.09 3.13
CA LEU A 53 -8.26 8.28 2.46
C LEU A 53 -9.75 8.15 2.14
N GLN A 54 -10.21 6.99 1.65
CA GLN A 54 -11.63 6.70 1.42
C GLN A 54 -12.42 6.79 2.73
N ALA A 55 -11.92 6.17 3.80
CA ALA A 55 -12.59 6.16 5.11
C ALA A 55 -12.69 7.55 5.76
N MET A 56 -11.80 8.48 5.42
CA MET A 56 -11.86 9.87 5.88
C MET A 56 -12.67 10.79 4.95
N GLY A 57 -13.13 10.31 3.79
CA GLY A 57 -13.85 11.12 2.80
C GLY A 57 -12.97 12.11 2.03
N TYR A 58 -11.64 11.99 2.12
CA TYR A 58 -10.68 12.86 1.41
C TYR A 58 -10.19 12.28 0.09
N PHE A 59 -10.82 11.21 -0.38
CA PHE A 59 -10.37 10.53 -1.58
C PHE A 59 -10.64 11.37 -2.84
N ARG A 60 -9.58 11.94 -3.43
CA ARG A 60 -9.63 12.66 -4.71
C ARG A 60 -9.21 11.75 -5.85
N GLU A 61 -9.78 11.90 -7.03
CA GLU A 61 -9.41 11.11 -8.23
C GLU A 61 -7.90 11.18 -8.55
N GLU A 62 -7.24 12.28 -8.22
CA GLU A 62 -5.80 12.45 -8.42
C GLU A 62 -4.96 11.47 -7.58
N ALA A 63 -5.47 11.05 -6.42
CA ALA A 63 -4.84 10.04 -5.58
C ALA A 63 -5.01 8.63 -6.18
N HIS A 64 -6.07 8.37 -6.98
CA HIS A 64 -6.24 7.07 -7.65
C HIS A 64 -5.06 6.74 -8.57
N ARG A 65 -4.49 7.75 -9.25
CA ARG A 65 -3.47 7.56 -10.28
C ARG A 65 -2.04 7.52 -9.76
N LYS A 66 -1.82 7.62 -8.45
CA LYS A 66 -0.47 7.64 -7.87
C LYS A 66 -0.17 6.35 -7.11
N HIS A 67 1.05 5.88 -7.31
CA HIS A 67 1.60 4.74 -6.60
C HIS A 67 2.25 5.14 -5.29
N ILE A 68 2.53 4.17 -4.43
CA ILE A 68 3.01 4.38 -3.06
C ILE A 68 4.20 5.34 -2.97
N ASN A 69 5.16 5.25 -3.90
CA ASN A 69 6.36 6.10 -3.96
C ASN A 69 6.03 7.60 -4.07
N VAL A 70 5.01 7.96 -4.86
CA VAL A 70 4.54 9.34 -5.01
C VAL A 70 3.45 9.68 -3.99
N LEU A 71 2.57 8.73 -3.71
CA LEU A 71 1.41 8.90 -2.85
C LEU A 71 1.84 9.21 -1.40
N TRP A 72 2.85 8.51 -0.87
CA TRP A 72 3.38 8.72 0.47
C TRP A 72 3.74 10.20 0.71
N ASN A 73 4.50 10.79 -0.20
CA ASN A 73 4.99 12.16 -0.10
C ASN A 73 3.87 13.22 -0.19
N ARG A 74 2.68 12.84 -0.65
CA ARG A 74 1.49 13.72 -0.72
C ARG A 74 0.63 13.64 0.53
N MET A 75 0.91 12.69 1.43
CA MET A 75 0.15 12.52 2.65
C MET A 75 0.52 13.58 3.67
N GLN A 76 -0.50 14.24 4.23
CA GLN A 76 -0.34 15.07 5.41
C GLN A 76 -0.55 14.18 6.64
N ALA A 77 0.52 13.77 7.32
CA ALA A 77 0.46 12.82 8.44
C ALA A 77 -0.56 13.22 9.52
N THR A 78 -0.63 14.51 9.85
CA THR A 78 -1.56 15.07 10.85
C THR A 78 -3.03 14.91 10.48
N ALA A 79 -3.38 14.78 9.19
CA ALA A 79 -4.75 14.55 8.75
C ALA A 79 -5.32 13.22 9.27
N PHE A 80 -4.45 12.24 9.59
CA PHE A 80 -4.85 10.92 10.06
C PHE A 80 -5.00 10.80 11.60
N GLN A 81 -4.62 11.85 12.36
CA GLN A 81 -4.43 11.77 13.82
C GLN A 81 -5.63 11.21 14.60
N HIS A 82 -6.85 11.58 14.19
CA HIS A 82 -8.05 11.19 14.93
C HIS A 82 -8.58 9.80 14.54
N ARG A 83 -8.44 9.41 13.26
CA ARG A 83 -9.06 8.19 12.72
C ARG A 83 -8.09 7.01 12.63
N PHE A 84 -6.81 7.30 12.37
CA PHE A 84 -5.73 6.34 12.15
C PHE A 84 -4.42 6.84 12.79
N PRO A 85 -4.36 7.01 14.12
CA PRO A 85 -3.20 7.58 14.81
C PRO A 85 -1.90 6.81 14.53
N GLY A 86 -1.98 5.49 14.29
CA GLY A 86 -0.84 4.66 13.91
C GLY A 86 -0.18 5.06 12.59
N LEU A 87 -0.89 5.73 11.68
CA LEU A 87 -0.31 6.25 10.45
C LEU A 87 0.55 7.49 10.66
N VAL A 88 0.25 8.31 11.68
CA VAL A 88 0.96 9.58 11.91
C VAL A 88 2.45 9.34 12.09
N GLY A 89 2.81 8.41 12.99
CA GLY A 89 4.21 8.09 13.27
C GLY A 89 4.92 7.42 12.08
N LEU A 90 4.19 6.67 11.24
CA LEU A 90 4.76 6.06 10.04
C LEU A 90 5.04 7.12 8.98
N LEU A 91 4.06 7.97 8.67
CA LEU A 91 4.13 8.98 7.62
C LEU A 91 4.99 10.20 8.00
N ALA A 92 5.26 10.42 9.29
CA ALA A 92 6.20 11.45 9.74
C ALA A 92 7.67 11.12 9.43
N GLY A 93 7.98 9.84 9.13
CA GLY A 93 9.31 9.42 8.72
C GLY A 93 9.57 9.61 7.23
N SER A 94 10.79 9.24 6.81
CA SER A 94 11.12 9.16 5.39
C SER A 94 10.24 8.14 4.66
N ASN A 95 9.95 8.43 3.39
CA ASN A 95 9.25 7.49 2.52
C ASN A 95 10.06 6.20 2.41
N ARG A 96 9.42 5.07 2.75
CA ARG A 96 10.04 3.74 2.73
C ARG A 96 9.91 3.03 1.40
N PHE A 97 9.26 3.67 0.43
CA PHE A 97 9.02 3.18 -0.92
C PHE A 97 9.55 4.20 -1.94
N ASP A 98 10.56 5.00 -1.59
CA ASP A 98 11.14 5.99 -2.50
C ASP A 98 11.92 5.33 -3.66
N ASP A 99 12.46 4.13 -3.44
CA ASP A 99 13.10 3.27 -4.42
C ASP A 99 12.15 2.26 -5.08
N TRP A 100 10.89 2.18 -4.66
CA TRP A 100 9.87 1.35 -5.31
C TRP A 100 9.26 2.06 -6.52
N ASP A 101 9.15 1.37 -7.65
CA ASP A 101 8.38 1.87 -8.80
C ASP A 101 7.67 0.75 -9.55
N VAL A 102 6.48 1.06 -10.07
CA VAL A 102 5.64 0.14 -10.83
C VAL A 102 6.30 -0.33 -12.13
N GLU A 103 7.22 0.48 -12.68
CA GLU A 103 7.97 0.17 -13.90
C GLU A 103 9.07 -0.89 -13.67
N GLN A 104 9.47 -1.16 -12.41
CA GLN A 104 10.48 -2.19 -12.12
C GLN A 104 9.99 -3.61 -12.51
N ARG A 105 8.70 -3.78 -12.82
CA ARG A 105 8.12 -5.03 -13.38
C ARG A 105 8.76 -5.45 -14.69
N TYR A 106 9.29 -4.48 -15.44
CA TYR A 106 9.91 -4.71 -16.74
C TYR A 106 11.43 -4.82 -16.64
N HIS A 107 11.99 -4.66 -15.44
CA HIS A 107 13.42 -4.84 -15.23
C HIS A 107 13.78 -6.34 -15.25
N GLY A 108 15.06 -6.62 -15.48
CA GLY A 108 15.59 -7.98 -15.35
C GLY A 108 15.60 -8.47 -13.91
N ASP A 109 15.77 -9.78 -13.76
CA ASP A 109 15.93 -10.41 -12.45
C ASP A 109 17.10 -9.80 -11.67
N GLY A 110 16.94 -9.71 -10.34
CA GLY A 110 17.94 -9.12 -9.43
C GLY A 110 17.82 -7.62 -9.20
N ALA A 111 16.87 -6.92 -9.82
CA ALA A 111 16.66 -5.48 -9.61
C ALA A 111 16.23 -5.11 -8.17
N VAL A 112 15.56 -6.01 -7.46
CA VAL A 112 15.14 -5.83 -6.06
C VAL A 112 16.10 -6.57 -5.13
N THR A 113 16.71 -5.83 -4.20
CA THR A 113 17.62 -6.38 -3.18
C THR A 113 16.86 -7.04 -2.03
N GLU A 114 17.55 -7.85 -1.22
CA GLU A 114 16.96 -8.46 -0.02
C GLU A 114 16.60 -7.42 1.04
N GLU A 115 17.40 -6.36 1.12
CA GLU A 115 17.15 -5.22 2.01
C GLU A 115 15.89 -4.46 1.58
N ALA A 116 15.73 -4.16 0.29
CA ALA A 116 14.59 -3.41 -0.24
C ALA A 116 13.28 -4.14 0.04
N ILE A 117 13.18 -5.42 -0.33
CA ILE A 117 11.94 -6.20 -0.07
C ILE A 117 11.62 -6.30 1.42
N LYS A 118 12.63 -6.40 2.29
CA LYS A 118 12.41 -6.44 3.75
C LYS A 118 11.86 -5.10 4.25
N VAL A 119 12.40 -3.98 3.79
CA VAL A 119 11.92 -2.63 4.12
C VAL A 119 10.47 -2.45 3.65
N HIS A 120 10.18 -2.81 2.40
CA HIS A 120 8.84 -2.72 1.81
C HIS A 120 7.82 -3.61 2.52
N ARG A 121 8.15 -4.87 2.78
CA ARG A 121 7.31 -5.80 3.54
C ARG A 121 6.98 -5.27 4.94
N ASP A 122 8.01 -4.87 5.69
CA ASP A 122 7.83 -4.44 7.08
C ASP A 122 7.02 -3.14 7.14
N CYS A 123 7.22 -2.23 6.18
CA CYS A 123 6.43 -1.01 6.08
C CYS A 123 4.98 -1.29 5.68
N ALA A 124 4.75 -2.09 4.64
CA ALA A 124 3.41 -2.50 4.20
C ALA A 124 2.63 -3.16 5.34
N HIS A 125 3.25 -4.06 6.09
CA HIS A 125 2.63 -4.69 7.26
C HIS A 125 2.19 -3.67 8.32
N ARG A 126 3.07 -2.71 8.63
CA ARG A 126 2.77 -1.64 9.60
C ARG A 126 1.62 -0.75 9.14
N LEU A 127 1.60 -0.38 7.86
CA LEU A 127 0.50 0.40 7.27
C LEU A 127 -0.83 -0.36 7.38
N LEU A 128 -0.85 -1.64 6.97
CA LEU A 128 -2.04 -2.50 7.04
C LEU A 128 -2.59 -2.62 8.47
N ARG A 129 -1.71 -2.74 9.47
CA ARG A 129 -2.11 -2.72 10.89
C ARG A 129 -2.63 -1.35 11.33
N ALA A 130 -1.96 -0.27 10.92
CA ALA A 130 -2.33 1.10 11.28
C ALA A 130 -3.70 1.51 10.74
N VAL A 131 -4.10 0.99 9.58
CA VAL A 131 -5.45 1.21 9.00
C VAL A 131 -6.49 0.20 9.49
N GLY A 132 -6.12 -0.71 10.39
CA GLY A 132 -7.03 -1.69 10.98
C GLY A 132 -7.36 -2.88 10.09
N LEU A 133 -6.59 -3.12 9.03
CA LEU A 133 -6.79 -4.26 8.14
C LEU A 133 -6.26 -5.56 8.75
N PHE A 134 -5.14 -5.54 9.46
CA PHE A 134 -4.71 -6.70 10.24
C PHE A 134 -4.82 -6.39 11.73
N ARG A 135 -5.68 -7.15 12.41
CA ARG A 135 -5.62 -7.27 13.86
C ARG A 135 -4.57 -8.33 14.16
N GLY A 136 -3.58 -7.94 14.96
CA GLY A 136 -2.58 -8.88 15.49
C GLY A 136 -3.25 -9.88 16.43
#